data_AF-A0A258VX15-F1
#
_entry.id   AF-A0A258VX15-F1
#
_cell.length_a   1.000
_cell.length_b   1.000
_cell.length_c   1.000
_cell.angle_alpha   90.00
_cell.angle_beta   90.00
_cell.angle_gamma   90.00
#
_symmetry.space_group_name_H-M   'P 1'
#
loop_
_entity.id
_entity.type
_entity.pdbx_description
1 polymer ?
#
loop_
_entity_poly.entity_id
_entity_poly.type
_entity_poly.pdbx_seq_one_letter_code
_entity_poly.pdbx_strand_id
1 'polypeptide(L)'
;MKSQKQKSNISLVTDSADVPAKVLNVIFMWNGHGWDAYEVFGLPAGSSVRDVRLRFQELTSHADDDGHRQFLAAALNAIENKATG
;
A
#
# COMPACT_ATOMS: atom_id res chain seq x y z
N MET A 1 54.17 -6.98 -33.58
CA MET A 1 53.40 -7.69 -32.53
C MET A 1 52.04 -6.99 -32.39
N LYS A 2 50.93 -7.64 -32.75
CA LYS A 2 49.59 -7.05 -32.78
C LYS A 2 48.90 -7.30 -31.43
N SER A 3 48.54 -6.24 -30.71
CA SER A 3 47.82 -6.32 -29.44
C SER A 3 46.31 -6.37 -29.70
N GLN A 4 45.68 -7.53 -29.49
CA GLN A 4 44.24 -7.70 -29.61
C GLN A 4 43.58 -7.26 -28.29
N LYS A 5 42.91 -6.10 -28.32
CA LYS A 5 42.00 -5.65 -27.25
C LYS A 5 40.74 -6.53 -27.28
N GLN A 6 40.64 -7.42 -26.30
CA GLN A 6 39.47 -8.25 -26.05
C GLN A 6 38.34 -7.35 -25.52
N LYS A 7 37.32 -7.12 -26.35
CA LYS A 7 36.10 -6.40 -25.94
C LYS A 7 35.23 -7.36 -25.14
N SER A 8 35.11 -7.13 -23.84
CA SER A 8 34.17 -7.83 -22.98
C SER A 8 32.75 -7.44 -23.37
N ASN A 9 32.01 -8.37 -23.98
CA ASN A 9 30.58 -8.22 -24.21
C ASN A 9 29.86 -8.37 -22.85
N ILE A 10 29.51 -7.25 -22.24
CA ILE A 10 28.57 -7.23 -21.11
C ILE A 10 27.18 -7.41 -21.71
N SER A 11 26.66 -8.64 -21.59
CA SER A 11 25.26 -8.95 -21.84
C SER A 11 24.47 -8.42 -20.64
N LEU A 12 23.77 -7.31 -20.82
CA LEU A 12 22.75 -6.86 -19.87
C LEU A 12 21.64 -7.92 -19.86
N VAL A 13 21.72 -8.84 -18.90
CA VAL A 13 20.60 -9.70 -18.52
C VAL A 13 19.54 -8.78 -17.91
N THR A 14 18.63 -8.29 -18.74
CA THR A 14 17.31 -7.82 -18.30
C THR A 14 16.52 -9.05 -17.88
N ASP A 15 16.86 -9.57 -16.70
CA ASP A 15 16.00 -10.49 -15.96
C ASP A 15 14.86 -9.64 -15.39
N SER A 16 13.94 -9.23 -16.27
CA SER A 16 12.62 -8.74 -15.89
C SER A 16 11.82 -9.93 -15.37
N ALA A 17 12.33 -10.58 -14.33
CA ALA A 17 11.54 -11.51 -13.55
C ALA A 17 10.34 -10.69 -13.07
N ASP A 18 9.15 -11.09 -13.50
CA ASP A 18 7.88 -10.61 -12.97
C ASP A 18 7.81 -11.05 -11.51
N VAL A 19 8.53 -10.34 -10.64
CA VAL A 19 8.52 -10.59 -9.21
C VAL A 19 7.13 -10.16 -8.75
N PRO A 20 6.27 -11.11 -8.31
CA PRO A 20 4.94 -10.75 -7.87
C PRO A 20 5.06 -9.70 -6.77
N ALA A 21 4.48 -8.53 -7.02
CA ALA A 21 4.59 -7.41 -6.10
C ALA A 21 4.09 -7.86 -4.72
N LYS A 22 4.96 -7.69 -3.70
CA LYS A 22 4.58 -8.06 -2.34
C LYS A 22 3.45 -7.16 -1.88
N VAL A 23 2.40 -7.78 -1.34
CA VAL A 23 1.29 -7.05 -0.72
C VAL A 23 1.81 -6.43 0.57
N LEU A 24 2.05 -5.12 0.52
CA LEU A 24 2.49 -4.33 1.68
C LEU A 24 1.31 -3.79 2.47
N ASN A 25 1.54 -3.74 3.77
CA ASN A 25 0.65 -3.10 4.72
C ASN A 25 0.69 -1.56 4.59
N VAL A 26 -0.34 -0.89 5.11
CA VAL A 26 -0.45 0.58 5.11
C VAL A 26 -0.56 1.06 6.55
N ILE A 27 0.43 1.84 6.98
CA ILE A 27 0.44 2.47 8.30
C ILE A 27 0.15 3.96 8.13
N PHE A 28 -0.73 4.51 8.95
CA PHE A 28 -1.00 5.96 9.01
C PHE A 28 -0.83 6.48 10.43
N MET A 29 -0.55 7.78 10.54
CA MET A 29 -0.37 8.45 11.82
C MET A 29 -1.65 9.17 12.23
N TRP A 30 -2.12 8.92 13.45
CA TRP A 30 -3.28 9.60 14.03
C TRP A 30 -3.04 9.92 15.50
N ASN A 31 -3.20 11.19 15.89
CA ASN A 31 -2.95 11.67 17.25
C ASN A 31 -1.60 11.19 17.83
N GLY A 32 -0.54 11.22 17.01
CA GLY A 32 0.82 10.80 17.39
C GLY A 32 1.06 9.29 17.43
N HIS A 33 0.07 8.46 17.10
CA HIS A 33 0.17 7.00 17.11
C HIS A 33 0.13 6.44 15.68
N GLY A 34 0.90 5.38 15.42
CA GLY A 34 0.87 4.65 14.17
C GLY A 34 -0.19 3.55 14.21
N TRP A 35 -1.00 3.47 13.17
CA TRP A 35 -2.11 2.51 13.04
C TRP A 35 -2.05 1.78 11.72
N ASP A 36 -2.40 0.50 11.73
CA ASP A 36 -2.64 -0.28 10.53
C ASP A 36 -4.01 0.08 9.94
N ALA A 37 -4.01 0.59 8.71
CA ALA A 37 -5.21 1.06 8.06
C ALA A 37 -6.19 -0.08 7.71
N TYR A 38 -5.71 -1.28 7.38
CA TYR A 38 -6.59 -2.41 7.05
C TYR A 38 -7.20 -3.03 8.31
N GLU A 39 -6.44 -3.10 9.41
CA GLU A 39 -6.94 -3.59 10.70
C GLU A 39 -8.04 -2.69 11.28
N VAL A 40 -7.98 -1.37 11.05
CA VAL A 40 -9.06 -0.44 11.42
C VAL A 40 -10.41 -0.86 10.81
N PHE A 41 -10.41 -1.46 9.62
CA PHE A 41 -11.62 -1.98 8.96
C PHE A 41 -11.87 -3.48 9.22
N GLY A 42 -10.98 -4.13 9.98
CA GLY A 42 -11.01 -5.58 10.22
C GLY A 42 -10.73 -6.40 8.95
N LEU A 43 -9.90 -5.87 8.04
CA LEU A 43 -9.56 -6.49 6.76
C LEU A 43 -8.08 -6.92 6.75
N PRO A 44 -7.71 -7.97 6.00
CA PRO A 44 -6.31 -8.30 5.78
C PRO A 44 -5.60 -7.24 4.92
N ALA A 45 -4.28 -7.11 5.10
CA ALA A 45 -3.47 -6.21 4.30
C ALA A 45 -3.61 -6.51 2.80
N GLY A 46 -3.85 -5.46 2.01
CA GLY A 46 -4.03 -5.55 0.56
C GLY A 46 -5.41 -5.99 0.08
N SER A 47 -6.41 -6.03 0.97
CA SER A 47 -7.82 -6.08 0.56
C SER A 47 -8.14 -4.98 -0.46
N SER A 48 -9.16 -5.23 -1.29
CA SER A 48 -9.53 -4.29 -2.35
C SER A 48 -10.05 -2.98 -1.75
N VAL A 49 -9.79 -1.85 -2.45
CA VAL A 49 -10.33 -0.54 -2.05
C VAL A 49 -11.87 -0.57 -1.97
N ARG A 50 -12.51 -1.41 -2.80
CA ARG A 50 -13.96 -1.62 -2.76
C ARG A 50 -14.42 -2.19 -1.41
N ASP A 51 -13.73 -3.21 -0.90
CA ASP A 51 -14.07 -3.83 0.38
C ASP A 51 -13.83 -2.85 1.54
N VAL A 52 -12.74 -2.09 1.48
CA VAL A 52 -12.43 -1.03 2.45
C VAL A 52 -13.54 0.04 2.47
N ARG A 53 -14.01 0.50 1.30
CA ARG A 53 -15.12 1.46 1.19
C ARG A 53 -16.43 0.91 1.75
N LEU A 54 -16.72 -0.37 1.53
CA LEU A 54 -17.90 -1.01 2.10
C LEU A 54 -17.84 -1.00 3.63
N ARG A 55 -16.72 -1.42 4.21
CA ARG A 55 -16.52 -1.40 5.67
C ARG A 55 -16.54 0.01 6.24
N PHE A 56 -16.00 1.00 5.51
CA PHE A 56 -16.09 2.40 5.90
C PHE A 56 -17.55 2.88 5.99
N GLN A 57 -18.41 2.54 5.03
CA GLN A 57 -19.83 2.90 5.07
C GLN A 57 -20.56 2.23 6.24
N GLU A 58 -20.30 0.94 6.46
CA GLU A 58 -20.86 0.20 7.60
C GLU A 58 -20.47 0.84 8.94
N LEU A 59 -19.18 1.09 9.16
CA LEU A 59 -18.67 1.62 10.42
C LEU A 59 -19.09 3.08 10.65
N THR A 60 -19.13 3.90 9.61
CA THR A 60 -19.59 5.30 9.75
C THR A 60 -21.08 5.41 10.03
N SER A 61 -21.90 4.44 9.58
CA SER A 61 -23.32 4.38 9.92
C SER A 61 -23.60 4.13 11.41
N HIS A 62 -22.61 3.56 12.13
CA HIS A 62 -22.67 3.27 13.56
C HIS A 62 -21.85 4.25 14.41
N ALA A 63 -21.21 5.25 13.80
CA ALA A 63 -20.34 6.18 14.51
C ALA A 63 -21.13 7.40 15.01
N ASP A 64 -21.37 7.45 16.33
CA ASP A 64 -22.03 8.59 16.98
C ASP A 64 -21.13 9.83 17.06
N ASP A 65 -19.82 9.62 17.14
CA ASP A 65 -18.82 10.68 17.34
C ASP A 65 -18.12 11.12 16.05
N ASP A 66 -17.81 12.41 15.96
CA ASP A 66 -17.15 13.00 14.79
C ASP A 66 -15.67 12.62 14.71
N GLY A 67 -14.98 12.50 15.85
CA GLY A 67 -13.60 12.04 15.90
C GLY A 67 -13.43 10.62 15.36
N HIS A 68 -14.38 9.73 15.67
CA HIS A 68 -14.38 8.37 15.11
C HIS A 68 -14.56 8.40 13.58
N ARG A 69 -15.48 9.23 13.05
CA ARG A 69 -15.66 9.39 11.60
C ARG A 69 -14.41 9.92 10.91
N GLN A 70 -13.74 10.91 11.50
CA GLN A 70 -12.49 11.46 10.96
C GLN A 70 -11.34 10.44 11.00
N PHE A 71 -11.25 9.62 12.05
CA PHE A 71 -10.28 8.53 12.15
C PHE A 71 -10.47 7.49 11.05
N LEU A 72 -11.71 7.03 10.83
CA LEU A 72 -12.04 6.10 9.75
C LEU A 72 -11.73 6.71 8.38
N ALA A 73 -12.00 8.01 8.19
CA ALA A 73 -11.69 8.70 6.94
C ALA A 73 -10.17 8.80 6.69
N ALA A 74 -9.38 9.03 7.74
CA ALA A 74 -7.92 9.06 7.64
C ALA A 74 -7.35 7.69 7.23
N ALA A 75 -7.88 6.59 7.79
CA ALA A 75 -7.49 5.24 7.41
C ALA A 75 -7.83 4.93 5.94
N LEU A 76 -9.04 5.28 5.48
CA LEU A 76 -9.45 5.11 4.08
C LEU A 76 -8.54 5.91 3.13
N ASN A 77 -8.28 7.17 3.46
CA ASN A 77 -7.43 8.06 2.67
C ASN A 77 -6.00 7.51 2.54
N ALA A 78 -5.43 6.97 3.62
CA ALA A 78 -4.12 6.34 3.59
C ALA A 78 -4.06 5.14 2.62
N ILE A 79 -5.11 4.32 2.58
CA ILE A 79 -5.21 3.18 1.65
C ILE A 79 -5.38 3.66 0.21
N GLU A 80 -6.22 4.66 -0.04
CA GLU A 80 -6.48 5.19 -1.38
C GLU A 80 -5.27 5.90 -1.98
N ASN A 81 -4.50 6.64 -1.17
CA ASN A 81 -3.27 7.29 -1.63
C ASN A 81 -2.14 6.30 -1.98
N LYS A 82 -2.18 5.07 -1.45
CA LYS A 82 -1.28 3.99 -1.90
C LYS A 82 -1.52 3.62 -3.36
N ALA A 83 -2.74 3.82 -3.87
CA ALA A 83 -3.10 3.42 -5.24
C ALA A 83 -2.65 4.42 -6.32
N THR A 84 -2.14 5.59 -5.92
CA THR A 84 -1.76 6.69 -6.83
C THR A 84 -0.25 6.91 -6.97
N GLY A 85 0.57 6.03 -6.39
CA GLY A 85 2.03 6.07 -6.45
C GLY A 85 2.62 5.21 -7.56
#